data_AF-A0A3D0NC28-F1
#
_entry.id   AF-A0A3D0NC28-F1
#
_cell.length_a   1.000
_cell.length_b   1.000
_cell.length_c   1.000
_cell.angle_alpha   90.00
_cell.angle_beta   90.00
_cell.angle_gamma   90.00
#
_symmetry.space_group_name_H-M   'P 1'
#
loop_
_entity.id
_entity.type
_entity.pdbx_description
1 polymer ?
#
loop_
_entity_poly.entity_id
_entity_poly.type
_entity_poly.pdbx_seq_one_letter_code
_entity_poly.pdbx_strand_id
1 'polypeptide(L)'
;MQLFGSLITRYFFVPEGSTGFRLGAQDGGPTEGARFVITSPTGRVAFEADGNYNGVELPVDVEAGEAGRVWSLRIEPQQDLALWLAGDVMPYLSTAPERVLVPATDNN
;
A
#
# COMPACT_ATOMS: atom_id res chain seq x y z
N MET A 1 1.82 5.89 9.49
CA MET A 1 1.81 4.73 10.43
C MET A 1 3.25 4.44 10.83
N GLN A 2 3.52 4.09 12.10
CA GLN A 2 4.84 3.62 12.57
C GLN A 2 4.75 2.12 12.88
N LEU A 3 5.78 1.35 12.51
CA LEU A 3 5.83 -0.11 12.66
C LEU A 3 7.09 -0.52 13.41
N PHE A 4 6.96 -1.42 14.37
CA PHE A 4 8.05 -1.91 15.22
C PHE A 4 8.39 -3.37 14.86
N GLY A 5 9.25 -3.56 13.85
CA GLY A 5 9.96 -4.83 13.55
C GLY A 5 9.13 -6.09 13.27
N SER A 6 7.81 -5.97 13.13
CA SER A 6 6.90 -7.12 12.93
C SER A 6 6.33 -7.09 11.53
N LEU A 7 6.24 -8.28 10.91
CA LEU A 7 5.49 -8.44 9.66
C LEU A 7 4.05 -8.01 9.90
N ILE A 8 3.55 -7.14 9.03
CA ILE A 8 2.15 -6.75 9.03
C ILE A 8 1.55 -6.80 7.63
N THR A 9 0.24 -7.04 7.59
CA THR A 9 -0.58 -6.86 6.40
C THR A 9 -1.56 -5.72 6.62
N ARG A 10 -1.73 -4.90 5.60
CA ARG A 10 -2.74 -3.85 5.54
C ARG A 10 -3.52 -3.95 4.25
N TYR A 11 -4.72 -3.40 4.29
CA TYR A 11 -5.64 -3.38 3.16
C TYR A 11 -6.06 -1.95 2.88
N PHE A 12 -6.23 -1.63 1.61
CA PHE A 12 -6.60 -0.28 1.16
C PHE A 12 -7.45 -0.35 -0.10
N PHE A 13 -8.13 0.74 -0.41
CA PHE A 13 -8.99 0.84 -1.58
C PHE A 13 -8.29 1.61 -2.69
N VAL A 14 -8.34 1.07 -3.90
CA VAL A 14 -7.95 1.78 -5.13
C VAL A 14 -9.25 2.22 -5.82
N PRO A 15 -9.52 3.52 -5.96
CA PRO A 15 -10.70 4.05 -6.63
C PRO A 15 -10.92 3.52 -8.04
N GLU A 16 -12.19 3.57 -8.49
CA GLU A 16 -12.54 3.30 -9.88
C GLU A 16 -11.84 4.30 -10.81
N GLY A 17 -11.36 3.84 -11.96
CA GLY A 17 -10.67 4.69 -12.93
C GLY A 17 -9.19 4.99 -12.62
N SER A 18 -8.67 4.60 -11.44
CA SER A 18 -7.23 4.70 -11.15
C SER A 18 -6.41 3.88 -12.14
N THR A 19 -5.34 4.47 -12.67
CA THR A 19 -4.35 3.78 -13.54
C THR A 19 -3.04 3.53 -12.83
N GLY A 20 -2.81 4.17 -11.69
CA GLY A 20 -1.63 3.99 -10.88
C GLY A 20 -1.67 4.84 -9.61
N PHE A 21 -0.82 4.47 -8.67
CA PHE A 21 -0.59 5.23 -7.45
C PHE A 21 0.89 5.10 -7.05
N ARG A 22 1.27 5.64 -5.90
CA ARG A 22 2.64 5.55 -5.38
C ARG A 22 2.69 5.07 -3.93
N LEU A 23 3.72 4.30 -3.63
CA LEU A 23 4.11 3.90 -2.30
C LEU A 23 5.28 4.78 -1.85
N GLY A 24 5.11 5.53 -0.78
CA GLY A 24 6.17 6.30 -0.16
C GLY A 24 6.56 5.71 1.19
N ALA A 25 7.86 5.71 1.48
CA ALA A 25 8.38 5.24 2.75
C ALA A 25 9.64 5.98 3.20
N GLN A 26 9.79 6.11 4.51
CA GLN A 26 10.96 6.67 5.17
C GLN A 26 11.40 5.70 6.27
N ASP A 27 12.51 5.03 6.03
CA ASP A 27 13.27 4.22 6.98
C ASP A 27 14.04 5.09 8.00
N GLY A 28 14.38 4.49 9.15
CA GLY A 28 15.13 5.13 10.24
C GLY A 28 16.64 5.29 9.97
N GLY A 29 17.18 4.60 8.98
CA GLY A 29 18.59 4.69 8.60
C GLY A 29 18.99 3.69 7.51
N PRO A 30 20.23 3.80 6.99
CA PRO A 30 20.70 3.04 5.82
C PRO A 30 20.83 1.52 6.05
N THR A 31 20.66 1.03 7.27
CA THR A 31 20.65 -0.39 7.61
C THR A 31 19.29 -0.85 8.13
N GLU A 32 18.25 -0.04 7.96
CA GLU A 32 16.93 -0.18 8.58
C GLU A 32 15.81 -0.20 7.55
N GLY A 33 16.08 -0.80 6.39
CA GLY A 33 15.14 -0.90 5.29
C GLY A 33 13.89 -1.74 5.59
N ALA A 34 13.08 -1.95 4.56
CA ALA A 34 11.90 -2.80 4.63
C ALA A 34 11.70 -3.56 3.32
N ARG A 35 11.00 -4.68 3.41
CA ARG A 35 10.40 -5.32 2.25
C ARG A 35 8.92 -4.99 2.16
N PHE A 36 8.48 -4.59 0.99
CA PHE A 36 7.08 -4.35 0.66
C PHE A 36 6.63 -5.29 -0.44
N VAL A 37 5.42 -5.82 -0.30
CA VAL A 37 4.71 -6.52 -1.38
C VAL A 37 3.28 -6.01 -1.44
N ILE A 38 2.91 -5.43 -2.58
CA ILE A 38 1.53 -5.03 -2.89
C ILE A 38 0.92 -6.08 -3.82
N THR A 39 -0.19 -6.65 -3.39
CA THR A 39 -0.95 -7.64 -4.17
C THR A 39 -2.31 -7.05 -4.54
N SER A 40 -2.62 -7.12 -5.83
CA SER A 40 -3.88 -6.66 -6.39
C SER A 40 -5.03 -7.64 -6.08
N PRO A 41 -6.29 -7.24 -6.31
CA PRO A 41 -7.46 -8.09 -6.08
C PRO A 41 -7.49 -9.35 -6.97
N THR A 42 -6.70 -9.39 -8.04
CA THR A 42 -6.58 -10.55 -8.95
C THR A 42 -5.54 -11.56 -8.47
N GLY A 43 -4.78 -11.23 -7.42
CA GLY A 43 -3.65 -12.02 -6.92
C GLY A 43 -2.31 -11.66 -7.57
N ARG A 44 -2.28 -10.67 -8.49
CA ARG A 44 -1.05 -10.18 -9.11
C ARG A 44 -0.20 -9.43 -8.08
N VAL A 45 1.11 -9.72 -8.03
CA VAL A 45 2.07 -8.89 -7.30
C VAL A 45 2.32 -7.64 -8.13
N ALA A 46 1.66 -6.54 -7.78
CA ALA A 46 1.73 -5.27 -8.50
C ALA A 46 3.00 -4.47 -8.17
N PHE A 47 3.57 -4.71 -6.99
CA PHE A 47 4.82 -4.10 -6.57
C PHE A 47 5.53 -5.00 -5.56
N GLU A 48 6.85 -5.15 -5.72
CA GLU A 48 7.73 -5.79 -4.76
C GLU A 48 9.08 -5.06 -4.73
N ALA A 49 9.51 -4.67 -3.54
CA ALA A 49 10.82 -4.06 -3.33
C ALA A 49 11.34 -4.43 -1.93
N ASP A 50 12.66 -4.50 -1.82
CA ASP A 50 13.38 -4.71 -0.56
C ASP A 50 14.59 -3.77 -0.53
N GLY A 51 14.69 -2.95 0.51
CA GLY A 51 15.81 -2.04 0.70
C GLY A 51 15.43 -0.78 1.45
N ASN A 52 16.17 0.29 1.17
CA ASN A 52 15.95 1.60 1.77
C ASN A 52 15.22 2.51 0.79
N TYR A 53 14.32 3.32 1.32
CA TYR A 53 13.43 4.18 0.56
C TYR A 53 13.77 5.65 0.76
N ASN A 54 14.31 6.07 1.90
CA ASN A 54 14.81 7.44 2.13
C ASN A 54 13.84 8.54 1.67
N GLY A 55 12.54 8.34 1.86
CA GLY A 55 11.51 9.30 1.52
C GLY A 55 11.07 9.33 0.06
N VAL A 56 11.56 8.41 -0.79
CA VAL A 56 11.14 8.35 -2.19
C VAL A 56 9.75 7.73 -2.35
N GLU A 57 9.04 8.18 -3.38
CA GLU A 57 7.77 7.58 -3.82
C GLU A 57 8.01 6.67 -5.03
N LEU A 58 7.59 5.42 -4.94
CA LEU A 58 7.75 4.42 -5.99
C LEU A 58 6.40 4.14 -6.67
N PRO A 59 6.34 4.11 -8.00
CA PRO A 59 5.10 3.90 -8.74
C PRO A 59 4.58 2.47 -8.60
N VAL A 60 3.26 2.34 -8.60
CA VAL A 60 2.53 1.07 -8.64
C VAL A 60 1.43 1.18 -9.69
N ASP A 61 1.46 0.29 -10.67
CA ASP A 61 0.50 0.30 -11.77
C ASP A 61 -0.78 -0.45 -11.40
N VAL A 62 -1.92 0.12 -11.78
CA VAL A 62 -3.25 -0.47 -11.63
C VAL A 62 -3.69 -1.00 -12.99
N GLU A 63 -3.82 -2.32 -13.13
CA GLU A 63 -4.25 -2.91 -14.38
C GLU A 63 -5.78 -2.84 -14.54
N ALA A 64 -6.26 -3.00 -15.77
CA ALA A 64 -7.67 -3.03 -16.07
C ALA A 64 -8.40 -4.11 -15.25
N GLY A 65 -9.47 -3.73 -14.56
CA GLY A 65 -10.25 -4.61 -13.69
C GLY A 65 -9.74 -4.75 -12.25
N GLU A 66 -8.67 -4.03 -11.89
CA GLU A 66 -8.14 -3.99 -10.52
C GLU A 66 -8.53 -2.72 -9.74
N ALA A 67 -8.90 -1.65 -10.45
CA ALA A 67 -9.50 -0.44 -9.91
C ALA A 67 -10.89 -0.72 -9.28
N GLY A 68 -11.33 0.15 -8.37
CA GLY A 68 -12.61 0.04 -7.67
C GLY A 68 -12.66 -1.09 -6.64
N ARG A 69 -11.52 -1.58 -6.15
CA ARG A 69 -11.42 -2.81 -5.35
C ARG A 69 -10.42 -2.68 -4.20
N VAL A 70 -10.47 -3.66 -3.31
CA VAL A 70 -9.58 -3.75 -2.14
C VAL A 70 -8.28 -4.46 -2.51
N TRP A 71 -7.17 -3.81 -2.19
CA TRP A 71 -5.80 -4.29 -2.39
C TRP A 71 -5.16 -4.64 -1.05
N SER A 72 -4.04 -5.37 -1.08
CA SER A 72 -3.27 -5.71 0.12
C SER A 72 -1.82 -5.26 0.01
N LEU A 73 -1.25 -4.87 1.14
CA LEU A 73 0.14 -4.47 1.33
C LEU A 73 0.71 -5.28 2.49
N ARG A 74 1.71 -6.11 2.21
CA ARG A 74 2.55 -6.78 3.20
C ARG A 74 3.81 -5.95 3.43
N ILE A 75 4.17 -5.75 4.69
CA ILE A 75 5.29 -4.94 5.13
C ILE A 75 6.13 -5.76 6.11
N GLU A 76 7.42 -5.85 5.84
CA GLU A 76 8.42 -6.48 6.70
C GLU A 76 9.50 -5.44 7.01
N PRO A 77 9.29 -4.60 8.04
CA PRO A 77 10.23 -3.56 8.40
C PRO A 77 11.33 -4.12 9.30
N GLN A 78 12.59 -3.72 9.09
CA GLN A 78 13.68 -4.11 9.99
C GLN A 78 13.63 -3.33 11.32
N GLN A 79 13.29 -2.04 11.27
CA GLN A 79 13.13 -1.14 12.42
C GLN A 79 11.94 -0.18 12.18
N ASP A 80 11.99 1.01 12.77
CA ASP A 80 10.96 2.04 12.62
C ASP A 80 10.84 2.50 11.17
N LEU A 81 9.60 2.51 10.68
CA LEU A 81 9.27 2.86 9.31
C LEU A 81 8.06 3.80 9.30
N ALA A 82 8.20 4.93 8.61
CA ALA A 82 7.06 5.74 8.17
C ALA A 82 6.68 5.36 6.74
N LEU A 83 5.37 5.30 6.47
CA LEU A 83 4.82 4.86 5.19
C LEU A 83 3.54 5.63 4.86
N TRP A 84 3.35 5.96 3.59
CA TRP A 84 2.16 6.57 3.02
C TRP A 84 1.86 6.06 1.61
N LEU A 85 0.61 6.27 1.17
CA LEU A 85 0.18 6.08 -0.21
C LEU A 85 -0.12 7.46 -0.81
N ALA A 86 0.22 7.66 -2.08
CA ALA A 86 0.03 8.92 -2.80
C ALA A 86 -0.58 8.71 -4.20
N GLY A 87 -1.26 9.72 -4.71
CA GLY A 87 -1.98 9.64 -5.99
C GLY A 87 -3.40 9.11 -5.83
N ASP A 88 -3.91 8.42 -6.86
CA ASP A 88 -5.31 7.98 -6.96
C ASP A 88 -5.55 6.68 -6.17
N VAL A 89 -5.50 6.80 -4.84
CA VAL A 89 -5.62 5.70 -3.88
C VAL A 89 -6.17 6.21 -2.55
N MET A 90 -6.93 5.40 -1.83
CA MET A 90 -7.37 5.74 -0.47
C MET A 90 -6.18 5.64 0.49
N PRO A 91 -5.76 6.73 1.18
CA PRO A 91 -4.55 6.71 2.01
C PRO A 91 -4.71 5.96 3.34
N TYR A 92 -5.92 5.50 3.67
CA TYR A 92 -6.22 4.79 4.91
C TYR A 92 -5.93 3.30 4.80
N LEU A 93 -5.08 2.81 5.70
CA LEU A 93 -4.67 1.42 5.79
C LEU A 93 -5.48 0.69 6.87
N SER A 94 -6.21 -0.34 6.46
CA SER A 94 -7.06 -1.16 7.33
C SER A 94 -6.35 -2.43 7.77
N THR A 95 -6.69 -2.94 8.95
CA THR A 95 -6.13 -4.18 9.51
C THR A 95 -6.79 -5.45 8.99
N ALA A 96 -7.94 -5.32 8.33
CA ALA A 96 -8.69 -6.40 7.70
C ALA A 96 -9.40 -5.88 6.44
N PRO A 97 -9.62 -6.72 5.41
CA PRO A 97 -10.19 -6.27 4.13
C PRO A 97 -11.64 -5.76 4.27
N GLU A 98 -12.44 -6.35 5.16
CA GLU A 98 -13.83 -5.95 5.42
C GLU A 98 -13.97 -4.61 6.17
N ARG A 99 -12.85 -4.03 6.63
CA ARG A 99 -12.80 -2.75 7.33
C ARG A 99 -12.33 -1.60 6.44
N VAL A 100 -12.05 -1.87 5.17
CA VAL A 100 -11.55 -0.87 4.23
C VAL A 100 -12.61 0.20 3.96
N LEU A 101 -12.20 1.46 4.07
CA LEU A 101 -13.03 2.59 3.68
C LEU A 101 -13.17 2.60 2.17
N VAL A 102 -14.40 2.40 1.70
CA VAL A 102 -14.80 2.50 0.30
C VAL A 102 -15.77 3.67 0.13
N PRO A 103 -15.87 4.26 -1.06
CA PRO A 103 -16.90 5.26 -1.36
C PRO A 103 -18.27 4.74 -0.96
N ALA A 104 -19.11 5.63 -0.41
CA ALA A 104 -20.50 5.29 -0.18
C ALA A 104 -21.15 4.99 -1.55
N THR A 105 -21.89 3.89 -1.63
CA THR A 105 -22.83 3.70 -2.74
C THR A 105 -23.96 4.70 -2.55
N ASP A 106 -24.08 5.66 -3.46
CA ASP A 106 -25.25 6.52 -3.55
C ASP A 106 -26.47 5.63 -3.83
N ASN A 107 -27.30 5.41 -2.82
CA ASN A 107 -28.61 4.81 -3.02
C ASN A 107 -29.52 5.89 -3.60
N ASN A 108 -29.60 5.96 -4.93
CA ASN A 108 -30.65 6.72 -5.62
C ASN A 108 -31.92 5.88 -5.75
#